data_AF-A0A9E0G2R7-F1
#
_entry.id   AF-A0A9E0G2R7-F1
#
_cell.length_a   1.000
_cell.length_b   1.000
_cell.length_c   1.000
_cell.angle_alpha   90.00
_cell.angle_beta   90.00
_cell.angle_gamma   90.00
#
_symmetry.space_group_name_H-M   'P 1'
#
loop_
_entity.id
_entity.type
_entity.pdbx_description
1 polymer ?
#
loop_
_entity_poly.entity_id
_entity_poly.type
_entity_poly.pdbx_seq_one_letter_code
_entity_poly.pdbx_strand_id
1 'polypeptide(L)'
;MQVQRRQFIDIPVREERRTLPELLRDAFYVVIALSIIGYFGYKYSSKLKLFNDRLNVTVAPFDPATVKPPALPDLAPFTTENIIKKIRPPAPGKIVVNDMTAYPEFSEFMEDDAPRRLRLLQHRINPQAIVIESGHYTLTQLYEEIHKDDPESKMIKKLEGNKYLLRMPLGVLIGASLVISDQDTPELLLSKQANAFLVNGGDMFIIKTTVKGWDEVKNAPTKYIDKVDYRPFITSWGGGGLYIASSRIESLGYLKGKSYGVSYSACTSCLKVNPFLPHATGANVDSYFTDMFYGFYSYEAYDVAIVNNVYEDNVIYAIDPHDRSRRLIIANNKTFGTHYKHGIIVSREVNDSWIFGNHTHHNKGSGIMIDRLSRNNVIANNLSEDNEQDGLTYFESQDNISWGNIFRNNKRNGILARNSWNIKSYNDDILMNGGVAVEAYSVNLVGKELHRDFELDPFTQKADIALYGAKIKTNGSAVFKFVDTDYLDLSNVDIWSGASLFPPAFVYDSGLIHENIKNPKVSVRVETGFKSTDTVKFPTKFE
;
A
#
# COMPACT_ATOMS: atom_id res chain seq x y z
N MET A 1 -35.96 -8.64 42.76
CA MET A 1 -35.31 -9.87 43.25
C MET A 1 -36.33 -11.00 43.20
N GLN A 2 -35.91 -12.18 42.72
CA GLN A 2 -36.59 -13.49 42.72
C GLN A 2 -37.80 -13.68 41.76
N VAL A 3 -37.58 -14.41 40.65
CA VAL A 3 -37.77 -15.86 40.42
C VAL A 3 -39.24 -16.24 40.20
N GLN A 4 -39.60 -16.51 38.93
CA GLN A 4 -40.83 -17.22 38.57
C GLN A 4 -40.50 -18.64 38.08
N ARG A 5 -41.13 -19.62 38.73
CA ARG A 5 -41.19 -21.03 38.34
C ARG A 5 -42.43 -21.30 37.47
N ARG A 6 -42.26 -22.33 36.63
CA ARG A 6 -43.16 -22.97 35.66
C ARG A 6 -44.60 -23.24 36.13
N GLN A 7 -45.53 -23.23 35.16
CA GLN A 7 -46.71 -24.09 35.13
C GLN A 7 -46.83 -24.79 33.76
N PHE A 8 -47.06 -26.11 33.81
CA PHE A 8 -47.45 -26.97 32.69
C PHE A 8 -48.98 -26.95 32.55
N ILE A 9 -49.49 -26.95 31.31
CA ILE A 9 -50.89 -27.31 31.01
C ILE A 9 -50.87 -28.20 29.75
N ASP A 10 -51.40 -29.42 29.90
CA ASP A 10 -51.73 -30.38 28.85
C ASP A 10 -52.93 -29.90 28.01
N ILE A 11 -52.92 -30.18 26.69
CA ILE A 11 -54.07 -30.03 25.79
C ILE A 11 -54.13 -31.27 24.86
N PRO A 12 -55.33 -31.85 24.60
CA PRO A 12 -55.50 -33.24 24.18
C PRO A 12 -55.38 -33.48 22.67
N VAL A 13 -55.06 -34.72 22.31
CA VAL A 13 -55.09 -35.24 20.93
C VAL A 13 -56.54 -35.41 20.47
N ARG A 14 -56.91 -34.75 19.37
CA ARG A 14 -58.08 -35.08 18.54
C ARG A 14 -57.60 -35.50 17.16
N GLU A 15 -57.82 -36.77 16.80
CA GLU A 15 -57.77 -37.23 15.40
C GLU A 15 -58.96 -36.65 14.64
N GLU A 16 -58.69 -35.82 13.62
CA GLU A 16 -59.69 -35.49 12.59
C GLU A 16 -59.35 -36.26 11.30
N ARG A 17 -60.24 -37.18 10.91
CA ARG A 17 -60.23 -37.81 9.59
C ARG A 17 -60.65 -36.77 8.54
N ARG A 18 -59.75 -36.47 7.60
CA ARG A 18 -60.08 -35.66 6.40
C ARG A 18 -60.91 -36.45 5.41
N THR A 19 -61.82 -35.77 4.70
CA THR A 19 -62.69 -36.36 3.69
C THR A 19 -62.11 -36.20 2.27
N LEU A 20 -62.46 -37.11 1.36
CA LEU A 20 -61.95 -37.20 -0.02
C LEU A 20 -62.02 -35.89 -0.85
N PRO A 21 -62.95 -34.94 -0.63
CA PRO A 21 -62.96 -33.65 -1.34
C PRO A 21 -61.83 -32.68 -0.98
N GLU A 22 -61.22 -32.80 0.21
CA GLU A 22 -60.13 -31.91 0.65
C GLU A 22 -58.77 -32.32 0.05
N LEU A 23 -58.56 -33.61 -0.19
CA LEU A 23 -57.37 -34.15 -0.87
C LEU A 23 -57.32 -33.79 -2.38
N LEU A 24 -58.48 -33.63 -3.02
CA LEU A 24 -58.56 -33.26 -4.44
C LEU A 24 -58.31 -31.76 -4.68
N ARG A 25 -58.56 -30.90 -3.69
CA ARG A 25 -58.27 -29.46 -3.77
C ARG A 25 -56.77 -29.18 -3.66
N ASP A 26 -56.06 -29.91 -2.81
CA ASP A 26 -54.60 -29.79 -2.67
C ASP A 26 -53.86 -30.36 -3.90
N ALA A 27 -54.39 -31.39 -4.55
CA ALA A 27 -53.86 -31.90 -5.82
C ALA A 27 -54.01 -30.90 -6.99
N PHE A 28 -55.06 -30.06 -6.99
CA PHE A 28 -55.28 -29.08 -8.06
C PHE A 28 -54.34 -27.86 -7.96
N TYR A 29 -53.94 -27.45 -6.75
CA TYR A 29 -52.94 -26.38 -6.56
C TYR A 29 -51.51 -26.84 -6.89
N VAL A 30 -51.18 -28.11 -6.67
CA VAL A 30 -49.88 -28.69 -7.04
C VAL A 30 -49.73 -28.82 -8.56
N VAL A 31 -50.81 -29.14 -9.30
CA VAL A 31 -50.76 -29.25 -10.76
C VAL A 31 -50.67 -27.88 -11.45
N ILE A 32 -51.30 -26.83 -10.92
CA ILE A 32 -51.17 -25.46 -11.46
C ILE A 32 -49.77 -24.87 -11.15
N ALA A 33 -49.21 -25.14 -9.97
CA ALA A 33 -47.85 -24.71 -9.63
C ALA A 33 -46.79 -25.38 -10.51
N LEU A 34 -46.94 -26.68 -10.83
CA LEU A 34 -46.04 -27.38 -11.75
C LEU A 34 -46.18 -26.93 -13.21
N SER A 35 -47.38 -26.48 -13.62
CA SER A 35 -47.63 -25.98 -14.99
C SER A 35 -47.03 -24.60 -15.23
N ILE A 36 -47.00 -23.73 -14.22
CA ILE A 36 -46.37 -22.40 -14.31
C ILE A 36 -44.84 -22.53 -14.32
N ILE A 37 -44.27 -23.47 -13.55
CA ILE A 37 -42.84 -23.75 -13.57
C ILE A 37 -42.39 -24.35 -14.93
N GLY A 38 -43.20 -25.22 -15.54
CA GLY A 38 -42.94 -25.78 -16.87
C GLY A 38 -43.02 -24.78 -18.01
N TYR A 39 -43.99 -23.84 -17.97
CA TYR A 39 -44.19 -22.86 -19.05
C TYR A 39 -43.17 -21.71 -19.04
N PHE A 40 -42.69 -21.28 -17.86
CA PHE A 40 -41.57 -20.32 -17.77
C PHE A 40 -40.20 -20.97 -18.03
N GLY A 41 -40.02 -22.25 -17.69
CA GLY A 41 -38.81 -23.01 -18.03
C GLY A 41 -38.61 -23.24 -19.52
N TYR A 42 -39.69 -23.38 -20.30
CA TYR A 42 -39.58 -23.66 -21.74
C TYR A 42 -39.30 -22.41 -22.58
N LYS A 43 -39.79 -21.23 -22.19
CA LYS A 43 -39.66 -19.99 -23.00
C LYS A 43 -38.33 -19.24 -22.81
N TYR A 44 -37.54 -19.57 -21.79
CA TYR A 44 -36.17 -19.05 -21.62
C TYR A 44 -35.07 -20.00 -22.11
N SER A 45 -35.42 -21.22 -22.56
CA SER A 45 -34.46 -22.21 -23.07
C SER A 45 -33.87 -21.89 -24.45
N SER A 46 -34.42 -20.93 -25.19
CA SER A 46 -33.96 -20.60 -26.56
C SER A 46 -33.01 -19.40 -26.64
N LYS A 47 -32.56 -18.85 -25.50
CA LYS A 47 -31.51 -17.81 -25.47
C LYS A 47 -30.46 -17.97 -24.36
N LEU A 48 -30.39 -19.11 -23.67
CA LEU A 48 -29.14 -19.50 -23.01
C LEU A 48 -28.25 -20.17 -24.05
N LYS A 49 -27.32 -19.40 -24.63
CA LYS A 49 -26.09 -20.02 -25.14
C LYS A 49 -25.44 -20.68 -23.92
N LEU A 50 -25.52 -22.01 -23.86
CA LEU A 50 -24.69 -22.83 -22.98
C LEU A 50 -23.22 -22.45 -23.22
N PHE A 51 -22.63 -21.72 -22.28
CA PHE A 51 -21.20 -21.85 -22.01
C PHE A 51 -21.07 -23.10 -21.15
N ASN A 52 -20.82 -24.21 -21.83
CA ASN A 52 -20.63 -25.52 -21.23
C ASN A 52 -19.12 -25.69 -20.97
N ASP A 53 -18.56 -24.86 -20.09
CA ASP A 53 -17.15 -24.94 -19.73
C ASP A 53 -16.99 -25.94 -18.59
N ARG A 54 -16.34 -27.06 -18.91
CA ARG A 54 -16.11 -28.16 -17.98
C ARG A 54 -15.21 -27.69 -16.84
N LEU A 55 -15.73 -27.72 -15.61
CA LEU A 55 -14.94 -27.64 -14.39
C LEU A 55 -14.06 -28.89 -14.30
N ASN A 56 -12.76 -28.77 -14.51
CA ASN A 56 -11.84 -29.89 -14.30
C ASN A 56 -11.30 -29.80 -12.87
N VAL A 57 -11.81 -30.66 -12.00
CA VAL A 57 -11.29 -30.81 -10.64
C VAL A 57 -10.24 -31.91 -10.64
N THR A 58 -8.97 -31.55 -10.42
CA THR A 58 -7.87 -32.51 -10.26
C THR A 58 -7.51 -32.61 -8.79
N VAL A 59 -7.47 -33.83 -8.26
CA VAL A 59 -7.08 -34.07 -6.88
C VAL A 59 -5.65 -34.59 -6.85
N ALA A 60 -4.74 -33.86 -6.17
CA ALA A 60 -3.37 -34.30 -5.98
C ALA A 60 -3.00 -34.33 -4.48
N PRO A 61 -2.19 -35.29 -4.01
CA PRO A 61 -1.57 -35.17 -2.70
C PRO A 61 -0.53 -34.04 -2.76
N PHE A 62 -0.71 -33.00 -1.96
CA PHE A 62 0.29 -31.96 -1.72
C PHE A 62 0.67 -32.02 -0.25
N ASP A 63 1.97 -32.10 0.02
CA ASP A 63 2.52 -32.10 1.37
C ASP A 63 3.03 -30.69 1.71
N PRO A 64 2.31 -29.93 2.55
CA PRO A 64 2.72 -28.60 2.99
C PRO A 64 4.11 -28.58 3.64
N ALA A 65 4.59 -29.71 4.18
CA ALA A 65 5.91 -29.83 4.78
C ALA A 65 7.06 -29.72 3.76
N THR A 66 6.76 -29.79 2.45
CA THR A 66 7.77 -29.72 1.39
C THR A 66 8.07 -28.30 0.90
N VAL A 67 7.21 -27.31 1.22
CA VAL A 67 7.43 -25.91 0.83
C VAL A 67 8.12 -25.16 1.95
N LYS A 68 9.34 -24.67 1.69
CA LYS A 68 10.10 -23.87 2.65
C LYS A 68 9.53 -22.45 2.73
N PRO A 69 9.49 -21.83 3.93
CA PRO A 69 9.17 -20.42 4.07
C PRO A 69 10.09 -19.54 3.20
N PRO A 70 9.60 -18.39 2.70
CA PRO A 70 10.43 -17.47 1.93
C PRO A 70 11.58 -16.95 2.81
N ALA A 71 12.75 -16.77 2.21
CA ALA A 71 13.85 -16.09 2.86
C ALA A 71 13.50 -14.60 3.01
N LEU A 72 13.51 -14.10 4.24
CA LEU A 72 13.28 -12.69 4.57
C LEU A 72 14.62 -12.01 4.86
N PRO A 73 14.79 -10.72 4.49
CA PRO A 73 15.98 -9.93 4.82
C PRO A 73 16.23 -9.88 6.32
N ASP A 74 17.52 -9.93 6.70
CA ASP A 74 17.92 -9.69 8.09
C ASP A 74 17.68 -8.21 8.46
N LEU A 75 17.01 -8.00 9.60
CA LEU A 75 16.70 -6.67 10.11
C LEU A 75 17.75 -6.15 11.09
N ALA A 76 18.66 -6.98 11.60
CA ALA A 76 19.67 -6.60 12.58
C ALA A 76 20.56 -5.40 12.16
N PRO A 77 20.85 -5.17 10.87
CA PRO A 77 21.58 -3.97 10.44
C PRO A 77 20.81 -2.66 10.59
N PHE A 78 19.47 -2.69 10.61
CA PHE A 78 18.61 -1.50 10.60
C PHE A 78 18.29 -1.04 12.02
N THR A 79 19.29 -0.47 12.69
CA THR A 79 19.16 0.18 14.00
C THR A 79 19.67 1.61 13.93
N THR A 80 19.16 2.47 14.82
CA THR A 80 19.62 3.85 14.94
C THR A 80 21.14 3.93 15.18
N GLU A 81 21.71 3.05 15.99
CA GLU A 81 23.16 3.01 16.25
C GLU A 81 23.96 2.69 14.99
N ASN A 82 23.49 1.76 14.15
CA ASN A 82 24.17 1.42 12.91
C ASN A 82 24.02 2.52 11.86
N ILE A 83 22.90 3.24 11.84
CA ILE A 83 22.74 4.42 10.99
C ILE A 83 23.70 5.53 11.44
N ILE A 84 23.83 5.79 12.75
CA ILE A 84 24.77 6.79 13.28
C ILE A 84 26.21 6.48 12.85
N LYS A 85 26.61 5.20 12.80
CA LYS A 85 27.96 4.81 12.33
C LYS A 85 28.23 5.13 10.85
N LYS A 86 27.20 5.37 10.03
CA LYS A 86 27.36 5.81 8.63
C LYS A 86 27.68 7.30 8.53
N ILE A 87 27.48 8.08 9.59
CA ILE A 87 27.71 9.53 9.59
C ILE A 87 29.21 9.79 9.48
N ARG A 88 29.59 10.60 8.49
CA ARG A 88 30.95 11.10 8.35
C ARG A 88 31.19 12.23 9.37
N PRO A 89 32.38 12.29 9.99
CA PRO A 89 32.72 13.40 10.88
C PRO A 89 32.59 14.75 10.16
N PRO A 90 32.24 15.82 10.88
CA PRO A 90 32.19 17.16 10.31
C PRO A 90 33.50 17.52 9.61
N ALA A 91 33.39 18.12 8.42
CA ALA A 91 34.52 18.49 7.59
C ALA A 91 34.19 19.80 6.86
N PRO A 92 35.13 20.74 6.77
CA PRO A 92 34.90 22.00 6.07
C PRO A 92 34.61 21.74 4.60
N GLY A 93 33.81 22.60 4.01
CA GLY A 93 33.48 22.58 2.61
C GLY A 93 32.93 23.92 2.17
N LYS A 94 31.92 23.90 1.31
CA LYS A 94 31.38 25.10 0.69
C LYS A 94 29.87 25.13 0.83
N ILE A 95 29.40 26.17 1.53
CA ILE A 95 27.98 26.53 1.63
C ILE A 95 27.80 27.82 0.82
N VAL A 96 26.77 27.86 -0.01
CA VAL A 96 26.42 29.05 -0.80
C VAL A 96 24.93 29.33 -0.72
N VAL A 97 24.57 30.59 -0.95
CA VAL A 97 23.19 30.98 -1.29
C VAL A 97 23.21 31.37 -2.76
N ASN A 98 22.61 30.54 -3.61
CA ASN A 98 22.73 30.69 -5.05
C ASN A 98 21.42 30.35 -5.77
N ASP A 99 21.31 30.79 -7.03
CA ASP A 99 20.13 30.58 -7.87
C ASP A 99 19.88 29.08 -8.05
N MET A 100 18.65 28.63 -7.79
CA MET A 100 18.24 27.23 -7.91
C MET A 100 18.42 26.68 -9.33
N THR A 101 18.35 27.54 -10.34
CA THR A 101 18.56 27.17 -11.75
C THR A 101 20.00 26.75 -12.06
N ALA A 102 20.95 27.00 -11.15
CA ALA A 102 22.33 26.55 -11.29
C ALA A 102 22.53 25.06 -10.96
N TYR A 103 21.52 24.38 -10.38
CA TYR A 103 21.65 23.01 -9.89
C TYR A 103 20.55 22.09 -10.48
N PRO A 104 20.92 20.96 -11.10
CA PRO A 104 19.95 20.02 -11.65
C PRO A 104 18.99 19.46 -10.60
N GLU A 105 19.41 19.35 -9.34
CA GLU A 105 18.63 18.84 -8.20
C GLU A 105 17.38 19.68 -7.90
N PHE A 106 17.34 20.94 -8.30
CA PHE A 106 16.17 21.80 -8.13
C PHE A 106 15.28 21.87 -9.36
N SER A 107 15.69 21.32 -10.51
CA SER A 107 15.01 21.52 -11.79
C SER A 107 13.54 21.06 -11.77
N GLU A 108 13.25 19.90 -11.18
CA GLU A 108 11.88 19.37 -11.08
C GLU A 108 10.95 20.27 -10.23
N PHE A 109 11.52 21.14 -9.39
CA PHE A 109 10.77 22.12 -8.60
C PHE A 109 10.72 23.51 -9.26
N MET A 110 11.24 23.64 -10.49
CA MET A 110 11.26 24.88 -11.26
C MET A 110 10.32 24.85 -12.48
N GLU A 111 9.65 23.73 -12.75
CA GLU A 111 8.78 23.54 -13.92
C GLU A 111 7.31 23.94 -13.67
N ASP A 112 6.96 24.38 -12.45
CA ASP A 112 5.57 24.47 -11.98
C ASP A 112 5.21 25.77 -11.21
N ASP A 113 4.21 25.76 -10.31
CA ASP A 113 3.80 26.93 -9.51
C ASP A 113 4.74 27.25 -8.32
N ALA A 114 5.49 26.27 -7.83
CA ALA A 114 6.50 26.44 -6.78
C ALA A 114 7.50 27.59 -7.08
N PRO A 115 8.13 27.69 -8.27
CA PRO A 115 9.01 28.79 -8.61
C PRO A 115 8.26 30.11 -8.66
N ARG A 116 6.99 30.16 -9.11
CA ARG A 116 6.20 31.40 -9.08
C ARG A 116 6.07 31.93 -7.65
N ARG A 117 5.74 31.06 -6.69
CA ARG A 117 5.64 31.44 -5.28
C ARG A 117 6.98 31.89 -4.71
N LEU A 118 8.05 31.14 -4.96
CA LEU A 118 9.40 31.52 -4.52
C LEU A 118 9.86 32.85 -5.13
N ARG A 119 9.63 33.07 -6.43
CA ARG A 119 9.93 34.34 -7.13
C ARG A 119 9.26 35.53 -6.47
N LEU A 120 7.98 35.39 -6.13
CA LEU A 120 7.20 36.41 -5.44
C LEU A 120 7.71 36.66 -4.02
N LEU A 121 8.00 35.59 -3.25
CA LEU A 121 8.48 35.68 -1.87
C LEU A 121 9.89 36.27 -1.76
N GLN A 122 10.76 35.94 -2.70
CA GLN A 122 12.16 36.37 -2.70
C GLN A 122 12.38 37.67 -3.50
N HIS A 123 11.35 38.18 -4.18
CA HIS A 123 11.44 39.33 -5.11
C HIS A 123 12.53 39.16 -6.18
N ARG A 124 12.64 37.95 -6.74
CA ARG A 124 13.66 37.59 -7.74
C ARG A 124 13.06 36.83 -8.91
N ILE A 125 13.67 36.95 -10.08
CA ILE A 125 13.32 36.14 -11.26
C ILE A 125 13.81 34.70 -11.10
N ASN A 126 15.02 34.54 -10.57
CA ASN A 126 15.58 33.24 -10.21
C ASN A 126 15.54 33.10 -8.69
N PRO A 127 14.67 32.20 -8.17
CA PRO A 127 14.71 31.79 -6.78
C PRO A 127 16.10 31.28 -6.39
N GLN A 128 16.49 31.57 -5.17
CA GLN A 128 17.69 31.06 -4.54
C GLN A 128 17.35 29.98 -3.50
N ALA A 129 18.34 29.14 -3.23
CA ALA A 129 18.35 28.18 -2.14
C ALA A 129 19.67 28.31 -1.34
N ILE A 130 19.65 27.84 -0.10
CA ILE A 130 20.89 27.48 0.61
C ILE A 130 21.37 26.15 0.01
N VAL A 131 22.64 26.05 -0.34
CA VAL A 131 23.21 24.85 -0.97
C VAL A 131 24.52 24.47 -0.28
N ILE A 132 24.59 23.23 0.21
CA ILE A 132 25.83 22.61 0.67
C ILE A 132 26.45 21.91 -0.55
N GLU A 133 27.43 22.56 -1.18
CA GLU A 133 28.09 22.04 -2.38
C GLU A 133 29.15 20.98 -2.05
N SER A 134 29.79 21.08 -0.88
CA SER A 134 30.78 20.11 -0.39
C SER A 134 30.93 20.24 1.13
N GLY A 135 31.57 19.26 1.77
CA GLY A 135 31.78 19.23 3.22
C GLY A 135 30.70 18.45 3.97
N HIS A 136 30.90 18.33 5.28
CA HIS A 136 30.01 17.58 6.18
C HIS A 136 29.64 18.50 7.32
N TYR A 137 28.36 18.86 7.39
CA TYR A 137 27.86 19.85 8.33
C TYR A 137 26.78 19.24 9.22
N THR A 138 26.77 19.65 10.49
CA THR A 138 25.55 19.58 11.29
C THR A 138 24.66 20.79 11.02
N LEU A 139 23.39 20.74 11.45
CA LEU A 139 22.49 21.88 11.31
C LEU A 139 23.00 23.12 12.05
N THR A 140 23.61 22.96 13.22
CA THR A 140 24.20 24.09 13.97
C THR A 140 25.38 24.71 13.22
N GLN A 141 26.25 23.89 12.64
CA GLN A 141 27.36 24.41 11.83
C GLN A 141 26.88 25.11 10.55
N LEU A 142 25.85 24.58 9.89
CA LEU A 142 25.20 25.24 8.76
C LEU A 142 24.63 26.61 9.18
N TYR A 143 23.96 26.67 10.32
CA TYR A 143 23.44 27.92 10.88
C TYR A 143 24.57 28.92 11.15
N GLU A 144 25.65 28.50 11.80
CA GLU A 144 26.80 29.35 12.11
C GLU A 144 27.48 29.89 10.84
N GLU A 145 27.69 29.06 9.82
CA GLU A 145 28.32 29.51 8.57
C GLU A 145 27.44 30.54 7.83
N ILE A 146 26.11 30.37 7.84
CA ILE A 146 25.18 31.34 7.25
C ILE A 146 25.21 32.68 7.98
N HIS A 147 25.39 32.68 9.30
CA HIS A 147 25.33 33.89 10.13
C HIS A 147 26.69 34.56 10.33
N LYS A 148 27.76 33.92 9.87
CA LYS A 148 29.13 34.41 10.04
C LYS A 148 29.33 35.81 9.46
N ASP A 149 28.80 36.04 8.27
CA ASP A 149 28.91 37.32 7.55
C ASP A 149 27.60 38.15 7.58
N ASP A 150 26.47 37.52 7.94
CA ASP A 150 25.16 38.16 8.12
C ASP A 150 24.47 37.68 9.41
N PRO A 151 24.82 38.25 10.58
CA PRO A 151 24.27 37.82 11.86
C PRO A 151 22.75 37.99 12.01
N GLU A 152 22.12 38.82 11.16
CA GLU A 152 20.68 39.09 11.16
C GLU A 152 19.93 38.29 10.09
N SER A 153 20.61 37.31 9.47
CA SER A 153 20.03 36.48 8.42
C SER A 153 18.73 35.84 8.86
N LYS A 154 17.71 35.93 8.00
CA LYS A 154 16.40 35.30 8.23
C LYS A 154 16.28 33.93 7.58
N MET A 155 17.33 33.46 6.89
CA MET A 155 17.27 32.22 6.11
C MET A 155 17.13 30.97 6.99
N ILE A 156 17.82 30.96 8.14
CA ILE A 156 17.62 29.99 9.22
C ILE A 156 17.55 30.78 10.52
N LYS A 157 16.41 30.73 11.22
CA LYS A 157 16.29 31.40 12.53
C LYS A 157 16.54 30.39 13.64
N LYS A 158 17.38 30.72 14.61
CA LYS A 158 17.41 30.02 15.89
C LYS A 158 16.26 30.53 16.76
N LEU A 159 15.48 29.62 17.31
CA LEU A 159 14.35 29.89 18.20
C LEU A 159 14.70 29.42 19.62
N GLU A 160 13.82 29.71 20.58
CA GLU A 160 13.96 29.23 21.95
C GLU A 160 14.08 27.69 22.01
N GLY A 161 14.87 27.20 22.97
CA GLY A 161 15.09 25.76 23.15
C GLY A 161 15.95 25.10 22.07
N ASN A 162 16.85 25.84 21.42
CA ASN A 162 17.72 25.36 20.33
C ASN A 162 16.96 24.80 19.12
N LYS A 163 15.71 25.23 18.92
CA LYS A 163 14.95 24.89 17.71
C LYS A 163 15.42 25.76 16.55
N TYR A 164 15.30 25.26 15.33
CA TYR A 164 15.61 26.04 14.14
C TYR A 164 14.40 26.15 13.24
N LEU A 165 14.20 27.33 12.63
CA LEU A 165 13.21 27.57 11.60
C LEU A 165 13.92 27.87 10.28
N LEU A 166 13.84 26.93 9.35
CA LEU A 166 14.30 27.11 7.98
C LEU A 166 13.27 27.93 7.20
N ARG A 167 13.72 29.02 6.57
CA ARG A 167 12.89 29.95 5.79
C ARG A 167 13.33 30.04 4.32
N MET A 168 13.95 28.99 3.81
CA MET A 168 14.44 28.92 2.43
C MET A 168 14.55 27.45 2.00
N PRO A 169 14.49 27.13 0.70
CA PRO A 169 14.90 25.81 0.24
C PRO A 169 16.35 25.51 0.63
N LEU A 170 16.63 24.26 1.02
CA LEU A 170 17.96 23.79 1.39
C LEU A 170 18.33 22.55 0.55
N GLY A 171 19.43 22.65 -0.18
CA GLY A 171 20.00 21.58 -1.00
C GLY A 171 21.29 21.01 -0.41
N VAL A 172 21.44 19.69 -0.42
CA VAL A 172 22.70 18.99 -0.12
C VAL A 172 23.16 18.30 -1.40
N LEU A 173 24.29 18.71 -1.99
CA LEU A 173 24.74 18.14 -3.26
C LEU A 173 25.49 16.82 -3.07
N ILE A 174 25.65 16.09 -4.18
CA ILE A 174 26.40 14.84 -4.23
C ILE A 174 27.80 15.03 -3.60
N GLY A 175 28.18 14.13 -2.69
CA GLY A 175 29.45 14.17 -1.97
C GLY A 175 29.43 14.98 -0.67
N ALA A 176 28.51 15.93 -0.52
CA ALA A 176 28.27 16.65 0.73
C ALA A 176 27.39 15.85 1.70
N SER A 177 27.32 16.29 2.96
CA SER A 177 26.38 15.73 3.92
C SER A 177 25.81 16.74 4.92
N LEU A 178 24.58 16.48 5.36
CA LEU A 178 23.91 17.22 6.42
C LEU A 178 23.41 16.27 7.52
N VAL A 179 23.76 16.57 8.77
CA VAL A 179 23.24 15.89 9.95
C VAL A 179 22.30 16.82 10.72
N ILE A 180 21.08 16.36 10.95
CA ILE A 180 20.07 17.02 11.79
C ILE A 180 19.82 16.04 12.94
N SER A 181 20.29 16.37 14.14
CA SER A 181 20.19 15.46 15.28
C SER A 181 19.88 16.15 16.59
N ASP A 182 19.46 15.39 17.60
CA ASP A 182 19.26 15.86 18.99
C ASP A 182 20.53 16.41 19.65
N GLN A 183 21.71 16.08 19.12
CA GLN A 183 22.97 16.69 19.55
C GLN A 183 23.04 18.18 19.20
N ASP A 184 22.35 18.59 18.13
CA ASP A 184 22.32 19.97 17.60
C ASP A 184 20.99 20.67 17.91
N THR A 185 19.88 19.98 17.65
CA THR A 185 18.53 20.54 17.77
C THR A 185 17.50 19.47 18.15
N PRO A 186 16.58 19.78 19.08
CA PRO A 186 15.42 18.92 19.30
C PRO A 186 14.39 19.01 18.17
N GLU A 187 14.39 20.10 17.39
CA GLU A 187 13.34 20.35 16.39
C GLU A 187 13.78 21.32 15.27
N LEU A 188 13.63 20.87 14.02
CA LEU A 188 13.70 21.68 12.81
C LEU A 188 12.29 21.95 12.26
N LEU A 189 11.95 23.22 12.14
CA LEU A 189 10.70 23.71 11.54
C LEU A 189 10.98 24.19 10.11
N LEU A 190 10.17 23.72 9.16
CA LEU A 190 10.23 24.15 7.77
C LEU A 190 9.10 25.16 7.51
N SER A 191 9.42 26.39 7.15
CA SER A 191 8.41 27.44 6.96
C SER A 191 7.52 27.21 5.73
N LYS A 192 6.20 27.22 5.94
CA LYS A 192 5.19 27.33 4.88
C LYS A 192 5.29 28.68 4.18
N GLN A 193 5.35 29.77 4.93
CA GLN A 193 5.31 31.13 4.40
C GLN A 193 6.51 31.43 3.52
N ALA A 194 7.67 30.92 3.88
CA ALA A 194 8.91 31.11 3.14
C ALA A 194 9.20 29.99 2.13
N ASN A 195 8.25 29.06 1.93
CA ASN A 195 8.33 27.98 0.95
C ASN A 195 9.60 27.13 1.11
N ALA A 196 9.92 26.78 2.36
CA ALA A 196 11.07 25.96 2.72
C ALA A 196 10.79 24.48 2.43
N PHE A 197 11.80 23.77 1.93
CA PHE A 197 11.81 22.33 1.72
C PHE A 197 13.27 21.84 1.67
N LEU A 198 13.46 20.53 1.80
CA LEU A 198 14.78 19.89 1.77
C LEU A 198 14.95 19.08 0.49
N VAL A 199 16.09 19.26 -0.18
CA VAL A 199 16.52 18.48 -1.35
C VAL A 199 17.87 17.85 -1.06
N ASN A 200 18.01 16.56 -1.29
CA ASN A 200 19.22 15.82 -1.00
C ASN A 200 19.72 15.05 -2.23
N GLY A 201 20.86 15.44 -2.80
CA GLY A 201 21.67 14.61 -3.70
C GLY A 201 22.89 13.97 -3.02
N GLY A 202 23.23 14.40 -1.79
CA GLY A 202 24.31 13.86 -0.97
C GLY A 202 23.81 12.90 0.12
N ASP A 203 24.47 12.90 1.28
CA ASP A 203 24.01 12.15 2.44
C ASP A 203 23.26 13.05 3.43
N MET A 204 22.04 12.67 3.81
CA MET A 204 21.26 13.39 4.82
C MET A 204 20.87 12.45 5.94
N PHE A 205 21.12 12.86 7.18
CA PHE A 205 20.80 12.12 8.39
C PHE A 205 19.86 12.92 9.27
N ILE A 206 18.70 12.35 9.62
CA ILE A 206 17.72 12.92 10.55
C ILE A 206 17.59 11.97 11.73
N ILE A 207 18.25 12.27 12.85
CA ILE A 207 18.52 11.31 13.92
C ILE A 207 18.01 11.82 15.26
N LYS A 208 17.13 11.05 15.93
CA LYS A 208 16.65 11.35 17.29
C LYS A 208 16.00 12.74 17.45
N THR A 209 15.53 13.34 16.37
CA THR A 209 15.05 14.73 16.35
C THR A 209 13.66 14.82 15.71
N THR A 210 13.11 16.02 15.64
CA THR A 210 11.80 16.27 15.02
C THR A 210 11.93 17.22 13.83
N VAL A 211 11.32 16.87 12.69
CA VAL A 211 11.19 17.76 11.52
C VAL A 211 9.72 17.99 11.21
N LYS A 212 9.29 19.26 11.18
CA LYS A 212 7.88 19.62 10.94
C LYS A 212 7.71 20.61 9.82
N GLY A 213 6.64 20.47 9.04
CA GLY A 213 6.09 21.58 8.29
C GLY A 213 5.44 22.58 9.24
N TRP A 214 5.78 23.87 9.13
CA TRP A 214 5.38 24.89 10.10
C TRP A 214 4.68 26.09 9.45
N ASP A 215 3.48 26.40 9.93
CA ASP A 215 2.74 27.61 9.58
C ASP A 215 3.12 28.71 10.59
N GLU A 216 3.98 29.64 10.16
CA GLU A 216 4.48 30.72 11.00
C GLU A 216 3.37 31.66 11.48
N VAL A 217 2.34 31.87 10.64
CA VAL A 217 1.23 32.78 10.96
C VAL A 217 0.35 32.18 12.04
N LYS A 218 0.10 30.87 11.97
CA LYS A 218 -0.69 30.14 12.97
C LYS A 218 0.14 29.67 14.16
N ASN A 219 1.46 29.75 14.07
CA ASN A 219 2.41 29.18 15.02
C ASN A 219 2.09 27.71 15.35
N ALA A 220 1.88 26.91 14.31
CA ALA A 220 1.43 25.52 14.43
C ALA A 220 1.95 24.67 13.25
N PRO A 221 1.92 23.32 13.35
CA PRO A 221 2.22 22.46 12.22
C PRO A 221 1.30 22.76 11.03
N THR A 222 1.81 22.54 9.81
CA THR A 222 1.04 22.70 8.56
C THR A 222 0.05 21.56 8.36
N LYS A 223 -0.98 21.49 9.21
CA LYS A 223 -2.04 20.49 9.12
C LYS A 223 -2.69 20.49 7.74
N TYR A 224 -3.00 19.30 7.24
CA TYR A 224 -3.66 19.14 5.95
C TYR A 224 -5.01 19.89 5.91
N ILE A 225 -5.26 20.60 4.81
CA ILE A 225 -6.53 21.30 4.55
C ILE A 225 -7.01 20.92 3.16
N ASP A 226 -6.21 21.23 2.12
CA ASP A 226 -6.44 20.82 0.75
C ASP A 226 -5.20 20.16 0.13
N LYS A 227 -5.43 19.28 -0.85
CA LYS A 227 -4.38 18.56 -1.58
C LYS A 227 -3.42 19.46 -2.34
N VAL A 228 -3.83 20.66 -2.78
CA VAL A 228 -2.95 21.59 -3.52
C VAL A 228 -2.29 22.63 -2.62
N ASP A 229 -2.67 22.69 -1.33
CA ASP A 229 -2.07 23.62 -0.40
C ASP A 229 -0.61 23.27 -0.15
N TYR A 230 0.29 24.22 -0.43
CA TYR A 230 1.72 24.02 -0.19
C TYR A 230 1.99 23.64 1.26
N ARG A 231 2.76 22.56 1.41
CA ARG A 231 3.34 22.09 2.66
C ARG A 231 4.80 21.73 2.37
N PRO A 232 5.72 22.06 3.29
CA PRO A 232 7.12 21.66 3.18
C PRO A 232 7.28 20.16 2.96
N PHE A 233 8.38 19.73 2.34
CA PHE A 233 8.63 18.34 2.01
C PHE A 233 10.13 18.03 2.00
N ILE A 234 10.46 16.76 1.90
CA ILE A 234 11.82 16.24 1.77
C ILE A 234 11.88 15.37 0.51
N THR A 235 12.83 15.66 -0.37
CA THR A 235 13.12 14.83 -1.54
C THR A 235 14.59 14.43 -1.54
N SER A 236 14.87 13.13 -1.63
CA SER A 236 16.20 12.60 -1.82
C SER A 236 16.34 11.99 -3.21
N TRP A 237 17.37 12.43 -3.92
CA TRP A 237 17.77 11.96 -5.22
C TRP A 237 18.74 10.77 -5.12
N GLY A 238 19.03 10.17 -6.28
CA GLY A 238 20.16 9.28 -6.46
C GLY A 238 21.51 10.00 -6.28
N GLY A 239 22.56 9.25 -5.90
CA GLY A 239 23.91 9.78 -5.67
C GLY A 239 24.38 9.82 -4.21
N GLY A 240 23.43 9.81 -3.26
CA GLY A 240 23.69 9.64 -1.84
C GLY A 240 22.47 9.06 -1.11
N GLY A 241 22.51 9.00 0.23
CA GLY A 241 21.45 8.36 1.03
C GLY A 241 20.70 9.31 1.95
N LEU A 242 19.38 9.11 2.08
CA LEU A 242 18.59 9.71 3.16
C LEU A 242 18.37 8.68 4.27
N TYR A 243 18.73 9.04 5.50
CA TYR A 243 18.61 8.17 6.66
C TYR A 243 17.84 8.88 7.78
N ILE A 244 16.66 8.37 8.11
CA ILE A 244 15.79 8.88 9.17
C ILE A 244 15.74 7.82 10.28
N ALA A 245 16.23 8.13 11.48
CA ALA A 245 16.32 7.16 12.56
C ALA A 245 15.86 7.74 13.90
N SER A 246 14.99 7.02 14.63
CA SER A 246 14.42 7.45 15.91
C SER A 246 13.86 8.87 15.91
N SER A 247 13.31 9.33 14.78
CA SER A 247 12.90 10.71 14.58
C SER A 247 11.40 10.84 14.38
N ARG A 248 10.86 12.05 14.58
CA ARG A 248 9.47 12.39 14.25
C ARG A 248 9.42 13.31 13.03
N ILE A 249 8.67 12.91 12.02
CA ILE A 249 8.39 13.70 10.82
C ILE A 249 6.90 14.02 10.77
N GLU A 250 6.54 15.30 10.68
CA GLU A 250 5.15 15.73 10.82
C GLU A 250 4.74 16.79 9.81
N SER A 251 3.52 16.64 9.31
CA SER A 251 2.81 17.65 8.53
C SER A 251 3.47 18.05 7.21
N LEU A 252 4.15 17.11 6.54
CA LEU A 252 4.84 17.37 5.28
C LEU A 252 4.04 16.90 4.05
N GLY A 253 4.34 17.55 2.93
CA GLY A 253 3.95 17.14 1.59
C GLY A 253 2.54 17.51 1.16
N TYR A 254 2.33 17.54 -0.15
CA TYR A 254 1.08 17.88 -0.82
C TYR A 254 1.02 17.25 -2.22
N LEU A 255 -0.07 17.41 -2.96
CA LEU A 255 -0.28 16.81 -4.29
C LEU A 255 0.56 17.54 -5.35
N LYS A 256 1.86 17.25 -5.36
CA LYS A 256 2.78 17.71 -6.40
C LYS A 256 3.92 16.72 -6.59
N GLY A 257 4.34 16.53 -7.84
CA GLY A 257 5.41 15.59 -8.20
C GLY A 257 6.63 15.76 -7.30
N LYS A 258 7.10 14.63 -6.73
CA LYS A 258 8.23 14.53 -5.79
C LYS A 258 8.07 15.24 -4.44
N SER A 259 7.01 16.01 -4.22
CA SER A 259 6.73 16.78 -3.00
C SER A 259 5.66 16.14 -2.10
N TYR A 260 5.45 14.82 -2.18
CA TYR A 260 4.37 14.13 -1.47
C TYR A 260 4.56 14.01 0.05
N GLY A 261 5.76 14.25 0.57
CA GLY A 261 6.08 14.11 1.99
C GLY A 261 7.56 13.86 2.16
N VAL A 262 7.92 12.59 2.36
CA VAL A 262 9.30 12.10 2.25
C VAL A 262 9.41 11.23 0.99
N SER A 263 10.18 11.71 0.02
CA SER A 263 10.30 11.10 -1.32
C SER A 263 11.72 10.62 -1.59
N TYR A 264 11.87 9.36 -2.01
CA TYR A 264 13.12 8.79 -2.54
C TYR A 264 12.98 8.62 -4.05
N SER A 265 13.71 9.37 -4.86
CA SER A 265 13.43 9.44 -6.29
C SER A 265 14.69 9.44 -7.15
N ALA A 266 14.64 8.81 -8.33
CA ALA A 266 15.52 9.22 -9.41
C ALA A 266 15.29 10.71 -9.77
N CYS A 267 16.36 11.40 -10.17
CA CYS A 267 16.32 12.81 -10.57
C CYS A 267 16.55 12.91 -12.07
N THR A 268 15.52 13.32 -12.82
CA THR A 268 15.55 13.30 -14.30
C THR A 268 16.63 14.23 -14.84
N SER A 269 16.72 15.44 -14.30
CA SER A 269 17.74 16.42 -14.71
C SER A 269 19.15 16.02 -14.26
N CYS A 270 19.29 15.37 -13.11
CA CYS A 270 20.58 14.89 -12.64
C CYS A 270 21.09 13.74 -13.52
N LEU A 271 20.21 12.84 -13.98
CA LEU A 271 20.55 11.76 -14.91
C LEU A 271 20.96 12.27 -16.30
N LYS A 272 20.45 13.43 -16.74
CA LYS A 272 20.94 14.09 -17.96
C LYS A 272 22.40 14.57 -17.82
N VAL A 273 22.81 14.96 -16.60
CA VAL A 273 24.18 15.38 -16.31
C VAL A 273 25.10 14.17 -16.09
N ASN A 274 24.64 13.18 -15.32
CA ASN A 274 25.34 11.93 -15.08
C ASN A 274 24.39 10.72 -15.24
N PRO A 275 24.39 10.06 -16.41
CA PRO A 275 23.52 8.90 -16.67
C PRO A 275 23.79 7.68 -15.78
N PHE A 276 24.93 7.65 -15.09
CA PHE A 276 25.33 6.54 -14.20
C PHE A 276 25.10 6.85 -12.72
N LEU A 277 24.32 7.89 -12.41
CA LEU A 277 23.98 8.22 -11.04
C LEU A 277 23.29 7.01 -10.36
N PRO A 278 23.79 6.55 -9.20
CA PRO A 278 23.14 5.47 -8.47
C PRO A 278 21.68 5.83 -8.14
N HIS A 279 20.82 4.83 -8.06
CA HIS A 279 19.43 5.02 -7.64
C HIS A 279 19.34 5.60 -6.22
N ALA A 280 18.26 6.32 -5.93
CA ALA A 280 17.99 6.81 -4.58
C ALA A 280 17.89 5.61 -3.62
N THR A 281 18.52 5.74 -2.45
CA THR A 281 18.58 4.70 -1.43
C THR A 281 18.56 5.32 -0.03
N GLY A 282 18.48 4.50 1.02
CA GLY A 282 18.48 4.98 2.39
C GLY A 282 17.73 4.10 3.38
N ALA A 283 17.40 4.65 4.53
CA ALA A 283 16.61 3.94 5.54
C ALA A 283 15.76 4.86 6.42
N ASN A 284 14.51 4.47 6.65
CA ASN A 284 13.64 5.00 7.69
C ASN A 284 13.53 3.93 8.79
N VAL A 285 14.02 4.22 10.00
CA VAL A 285 14.14 3.25 11.10
C VAL A 285 13.61 3.83 12.40
N ASP A 286 12.81 3.05 13.13
CA ASP A 286 12.31 3.37 14.48
C ASP A 286 11.68 4.78 14.59
N SER A 287 11.07 5.29 13.51
CA SER A 287 10.64 6.68 13.37
C SER A 287 9.12 6.82 13.31
N TYR A 288 8.63 8.04 13.52
CA TYR A 288 7.21 8.38 13.56
C TYR A 288 6.84 9.37 12.46
N PHE A 289 5.85 9.04 11.65
CA PHE A 289 5.39 9.85 10.52
C PHE A 289 3.88 10.11 10.67
N THR A 290 3.48 11.38 10.74
CA THR A 290 2.07 11.71 10.92
C THR A 290 1.62 12.97 10.20
N ASP A 291 0.34 12.98 9.81
CA ASP A 291 -0.27 14.03 8.99
C ASP A 291 0.55 14.27 7.71
N MET A 292 1.24 13.25 7.21
CA MET A 292 1.99 13.34 5.95
C MET A 292 0.99 13.25 4.81
N PHE A 293 1.22 13.96 3.70
CA PHE A 293 0.36 13.75 2.54
C PHE A 293 0.48 12.30 2.05
N TYR A 294 1.69 11.89 1.67
CA TYR A 294 2.14 10.49 1.65
C TYR A 294 3.23 10.33 2.72
N GLY A 295 3.12 9.33 3.59
CA GLY A 295 4.13 9.10 4.64
C GLY A 295 5.50 8.72 4.07
N PHE A 296 5.50 7.89 3.04
CA PHE A 296 6.68 7.52 2.25
C PHE A 296 6.28 7.45 0.78
N TYR A 297 7.12 7.98 -0.10
CA TYR A 297 7.00 7.81 -1.54
C TYR A 297 8.34 7.39 -2.15
N SER A 298 8.30 6.57 -3.20
CA SER A 298 9.49 6.34 -4.01
C SER A 298 9.24 6.30 -5.51
N TYR A 299 10.28 6.58 -6.29
CA TYR A 299 10.33 6.47 -7.74
C TYR A 299 11.71 5.99 -8.16
N GLU A 300 11.81 4.82 -8.78
CA GLU A 300 13.09 4.19 -9.16
C GLU A 300 14.13 4.20 -8.02
N ALA A 301 13.68 3.98 -6.79
CA ALA A 301 14.53 3.91 -5.60
C ALA A 301 14.79 2.46 -5.22
N TYR A 302 16.06 2.13 -4.95
CA TYR A 302 16.49 0.75 -4.75
C TYR A 302 17.04 0.57 -3.33
N ASP A 303 16.79 -0.61 -2.77
CA ASP A 303 17.39 -1.04 -1.50
C ASP A 303 17.07 -0.09 -0.32
N VAL A 304 15.91 0.58 -0.36
CA VAL A 304 15.44 1.41 0.74
C VAL A 304 14.81 0.53 1.82
N ALA A 305 15.24 0.73 3.06
CA ALA A 305 14.68 0.04 4.22
C ALA A 305 13.70 0.95 4.98
N ILE A 306 12.49 0.47 5.20
CA ILE A 306 11.42 1.10 5.98
C ILE A 306 11.09 0.12 7.12
N VAL A 307 11.76 0.28 8.27
CA VAL A 307 11.78 -0.71 9.34
C VAL A 307 11.33 -0.12 10.68
N ASN A 308 10.43 -0.81 11.38
CA ASN A 308 9.98 -0.46 12.75
C ASN A 308 9.37 0.96 12.88
N ASN A 309 8.79 1.52 11.82
CA ASN A 309 8.22 2.86 11.88
C ASN A 309 6.74 2.84 12.26
N VAL A 310 6.26 3.98 12.76
CA VAL A 310 4.83 4.23 12.95
C VAL A 310 4.38 5.31 11.95
N TYR A 311 3.36 4.98 11.17
CA TYR A 311 2.68 5.87 10.23
C TYR A 311 1.23 6.07 10.68
N GLU A 312 0.94 7.22 11.29
CA GLU A 312 -0.36 7.54 11.91
C GLU A 312 -1.04 8.70 11.18
N ASP A 313 -2.34 8.55 10.88
CA ASP A 313 -3.22 9.64 10.41
C ASP A 313 -2.65 10.39 9.21
N ASN A 314 -2.03 9.65 8.28
CA ASN A 314 -1.54 10.20 7.02
C ASN A 314 -2.70 10.40 6.05
N VAL A 315 -2.57 11.36 5.14
CA VAL A 315 -3.68 11.82 4.31
C VAL A 315 -4.08 10.75 3.30
N ILE A 316 -3.24 10.50 2.29
CA ILE A 316 -3.61 9.60 1.18
C ILE A 316 -3.09 8.20 1.41
N TYR A 317 -1.79 8.06 1.68
CA TYR A 317 -1.11 6.78 1.91
C TYR A 317 -0.15 6.90 3.09
N ALA A 318 0.00 5.82 3.86
CA ALA A 318 1.08 5.73 4.84
C ALA A 318 2.41 5.38 4.14
N ILE A 319 2.48 4.27 3.41
CA ILE A 319 3.68 3.85 2.67
C ILE A 319 3.31 3.57 1.21
N ASP A 320 3.86 4.35 0.26
CA ASP A 320 3.54 4.31 -1.18
C ASP A 320 4.82 4.26 -2.06
N PRO A 321 5.58 3.16 -2.07
CA PRO A 321 6.64 2.98 -3.05
C PRO A 321 6.04 2.83 -4.44
N HIS A 322 6.64 3.53 -5.41
CA HIS A 322 6.10 3.65 -6.75
C HIS A 322 7.16 3.44 -7.83
N ASP A 323 6.70 3.20 -9.05
CA ASP A 323 7.45 3.40 -10.31
C ASP A 323 8.82 2.71 -10.35
N ARG A 324 8.83 1.39 -10.58
CA ARG A 324 10.04 0.60 -10.86
C ARG A 324 11.07 0.59 -9.73
N SER A 325 10.67 1.02 -8.53
CA SER A 325 11.44 0.80 -7.29
C SER A 325 11.58 -0.70 -7.03
N ARG A 326 12.67 -1.15 -6.41
CA ARG A 326 12.91 -2.59 -6.22
C ARG A 326 13.76 -2.91 -5.01
N ARG A 327 13.68 -4.15 -4.54
CA ARG A 327 14.42 -4.65 -3.36
C ARG A 327 14.19 -3.81 -2.11
N LEU A 328 12.96 -3.35 -1.94
CA LEU A 328 12.57 -2.58 -0.77
C LEU A 328 12.35 -3.54 0.41
N ILE A 329 12.72 -3.09 1.61
CA ILE A 329 12.46 -3.81 2.86
C ILE A 329 11.44 -3.00 3.64
N ILE A 330 10.18 -3.44 3.66
CA ILE A 330 9.08 -2.78 4.37
C ILE A 330 8.70 -3.70 5.53
N ALA A 331 9.32 -3.51 6.69
CA ALA A 331 9.28 -4.48 7.76
C ALA A 331 8.88 -3.90 9.13
N ASN A 332 8.06 -4.66 9.87
CA ASN A 332 7.69 -4.33 11.25
C ASN A 332 7.10 -2.92 11.47
N ASN A 333 6.53 -2.32 10.42
CA ASN A 333 5.91 -1.00 10.55
C ASN A 333 4.48 -1.13 11.07
N LYS A 334 4.02 -0.08 11.75
CA LYS A 334 2.62 0.08 12.13
C LYS A 334 1.99 1.19 11.29
N THR A 335 0.98 0.89 10.50
CA THR A 335 0.28 1.90 9.66
C THR A 335 -1.21 1.96 10.02
N PHE A 336 -1.70 3.11 10.46
CA PHE A 336 -3.10 3.26 10.83
C PHE A 336 -3.66 4.67 10.66
N GLY A 337 -4.99 4.75 10.57
CA GLY A 337 -5.70 6.02 10.47
C GLY A 337 -5.53 6.72 9.12
N THR A 338 -5.01 6.05 8.08
CA THR A 338 -4.85 6.69 6.77
C THR A 338 -6.20 7.18 6.24
N HIS A 339 -6.33 8.48 5.96
CA HIS A 339 -7.64 9.13 5.81
C HIS A 339 -8.38 8.78 4.52
N TYR A 340 -7.67 8.57 3.41
CA TYR A 340 -8.31 8.40 2.09
C TYR A 340 -8.08 7.03 1.45
N LYS A 341 -6.88 6.44 1.57
CA LYS A 341 -6.56 5.17 0.91
C LYS A 341 -5.77 4.23 1.84
N HIS A 342 -4.71 3.61 1.33
CA HIS A 342 -4.14 2.37 1.86
C HIS A 342 -3.10 2.61 2.96
N GLY A 343 -2.95 1.63 3.86
CA GLY A 343 -1.84 1.61 4.81
C GLY A 343 -0.51 1.44 4.08
N ILE A 344 -0.35 0.33 3.37
CA ILE A 344 0.80 0.05 2.50
C ILE A 344 0.28 -0.22 1.09
N ILE A 345 0.83 0.48 0.10
CA ILE A 345 0.60 0.19 -1.31
C ILE A 345 1.95 0.18 -2.02
N VAL A 346 2.21 -0.83 -2.85
CA VAL A 346 3.32 -0.79 -3.82
C VAL A 346 2.71 -0.74 -5.22
N SER A 347 3.09 0.25 -6.04
CA SER A 347 2.41 0.49 -7.32
C SER A 347 3.37 0.76 -8.48
N ARG A 348 3.04 0.22 -9.64
CA ARG A 348 3.78 0.34 -10.90
C ARG A 348 5.18 -0.28 -10.83
N GLU A 349 5.23 -1.58 -11.14
CA GLU A 349 6.47 -2.35 -11.28
C GLU A 349 7.39 -2.29 -10.06
N VAL A 350 6.80 -2.19 -8.86
CA VAL A 350 7.58 -2.34 -7.63
C VAL A 350 7.85 -3.82 -7.42
N ASN A 351 9.10 -4.20 -7.62
CA ASN A 351 9.47 -5.60 -7.79
C ASN A 351 10.47 -6.09 -6.75
N ASP A 352 10.52 -7.40 -6.59
CA ASP A 352 11.55 -8.10 -5.81
C ASP A 352 11.68 -7.55 -4.38
N SER A 353 10.56 -7.15 -3.77
CA SER A 353 10.52 -6.45 -2.47
C SER A 353 9.87 -7.30 -1.38
N TRP A 354 10.18 -6.98 -0.13
CA TRP A 354 9.71 -7.71 1.05
C TRP A 354 8.83 -6.82 1.91
N ILE A 355 7.59 -7.24 2.15
CA ILE A 355 6.60 -6.57 2.99
C ILE A 355 6.27 -7.54 4.13
N PHE A 356 6.90 -7.40 5.29
CA PHE A 356 6.76 -8.42 6.34
C PHE A 356 6.70 -7.92 7.78
N GLY A 357 5.98 -8.64 8.63
CA GLY A 357 5.86 -8.29 10.05
C GLY A 357 5.11 -6.98 10.34
N ASN A 358 4.49 -6.35 9.33
CA ASN A 358 3.80 -5.08 9.51
C ASN A 358 2.44 -5.27 10.18
N HIS A 359 2.01 -4.27 10.94
CA HIS A 359 0.65 -4.15 11.47
C HIS A 359 -0.09 -3.02 10.78
N THR A 360 -0.98 -3.35 9.84
CA THR A 360 -1.73 -2.39 9.03
C THR A 360 -3.19 -2.39 9.42
N HIS A 361 -3.67 -1.35 10.12
CA HIS A 361 -5.03 -1.36 10.66
C HIS A 361 -5.78 -0.04 10.56
N HIS A 362 -7.12 -0.09 10.53
CA HIS A 362 -7.97 1.11 10.57
C HIS A 362 -7.65 2.14 9.47
N ASN A 363 -7.24 1.68 8.29
CA ASN A 363 -7.03 2.55 7.12
C ASN A 363 -8.31 2.67 6.29
N LYS A 364 -8.49 3.80 5.59
CA LYS A 364 -9.68 4.04 4.75
C LYS A 364 -9.75 3.13 3.51
N GLY A 365 -8.59 2.71 3.01
CA GLY A 365 -8.43 1.72 1.95
C GLY A 365 -8.08 0.34 2.51
N SER A 366 -7.50 -0.51 1.66
CA SER A 366 -6.92 -1.79 2.09
C SER A 366 -5.74 -1.62 3.05
N GLY A 367 -5.49 -2.63 3.87
CA GLY A 367 -4.30 -2.67 4.72
C GLY A 367 -3.01 -2.73 3.89
N ILE A 368 -2.95 -3.69 2.96
CA ILE A 368 -1.83 -3.87 2.02
C ILE A 368 -2.38 -3.99 0.58
N MET A 369 -1.76 -3.28 -0.37
CA MET A 369 -2.10 -3.35 -1.79
C MET A 369 -0.86 -3.51 -2.68
N ILE A 370 -0.93 -4.43 -3.63
CA ILE A 370 0.07 -4.67 -4.67
C ILE A 370 -0.58 -4.31 -6.01
N ASP A 371 -0.05 -3.28 -6.68
CA ASP A 371 -0.73 -2.64 -7.81
C ASP A 371 0.18 -2.51 -9.04
N ARG A 372 -0.45 -2.55 -10.23
CA ARG A 372 0.15 -2.28 -11.55
C ARG A 372 1.46 -3.00 -11.82
N LEU A 373 1.39 -4.28 -12.14
CA LEU A 373 2.52 -5.10 -12.57
C LEU A 373 3.67 -5.15 -11.55
N SER A 374 3.35 -5.01 -10.26
CA SER A 374 4.31 -5.19 -9.17
C SER A 374 4.43 -6.69 -8.86
N ARG A 375 5.61 -7.26 -9.06
CA ARG A 375 5.85 -8.72 -9.12
C ARG A 375 7.00 -9.18 -8.23
N ASN A 376 7.05 -10.49 -7.99
CA ASN A 376 8.10 -11.14 -7.19
C ASN A 376 8.21 -10.58 -5.77
N ASN A 377 7.11 -10.03 -5.24
CA ASN A 377 7.09 -9.52 -3.88
C ASN A 377 6.72 -10.63 -2.89
N VAL A 378 7.30 -10.55 -1.70
CA VAL A 378 7.02 -11.43 -0.58
C VAL A 378 6.25 -10.65 0.48
N ILE A 379 5.00 -11.04 0.72
CA ILE A 379 4.11 -10.47 1.74
C ILE A 379 4.02 -11.48 2.89
N ALA A 380 4.80 -11.31 3.96
CA ALA A 380 4.93 -12.36 4.97
C ALA A 380 4.67 -11.91 6.42
N ASN A 381 3.97 -12.73 7.19
CA ASN A 381 3.78 -12.53 8.65
C ASN A 381 3.22 -11.14 9.02
N ASN A 382 2.43 -10.52 8.14
CA ASN A 382 1.77 -9.25 8.44
C ASN A 382 0.45 -9.49 9.18
N LEU A 383 0.07 -8.55 10.04
CA LEU A 383 -1.28 -8.45 10.59
C LEU A 383 -1.99 -7.29 9.90
N SER A 384 -3.00 -7.59 9.09
CA SER A 384 -3.82 -6.58 8.41
C SER A 384 -5.26 -6.71 8.86
N GLU A 385 -5.71 -5.74 9.64
CA GLU A 385 -6.99 -5.82 10.34
C GLU A 385 -7.77 -4.52 10.45
N ASP A 386 -9.08 -4.63 10.61
CA ASP A 386 -9.97 -3.48 10.85
C ASP A 386 -9.89 -2.38 9.77
N ASN A 387 -9.42 -2.71 8.56
CA ASN A 387 -9.38 -1.76 7.46
C ASN A 387 -10.76 -1.60 6.82
N GLU A 388 -11.05 -0.41 6.31
CA GLU A 388 -12.33 -0.08 5.70
C GLU A 388 -12.55 -0.78 4.35
N GLN A 389 -11.50 -1.32 3.74
CA GLN A 389 -11.58 -2.18 2.55
C GLN A 389 -11.06 -3.60 2.83
N ASP A 390 -10.11 -4.10 2.05
CA ASP A 390 -9.66 -5.48 2.08
C ASP A 390 -8.39 -5.63 2.96
N GLY A 391 -8.10 -6.85 3.41
CA GLY A 391 -6.87 -7.14 4.13
C GLY A 391 -5.63 -7.03 3.22
N LEU A 392 -5.69 -7.72 2.08
CA LEU A 392 -4.68 -7.71 1.02
C LEU A 392 -5.33 -7.64 -0.37
N THR A 393 -4.86 -6.71 -1.20
CA THR A 393 -5.35 -6.50 -2.56
C THR A 393 -4.24 -6.66 -3.60
N TYR A 394 -4.50 -7.40 -4.67
CA TYR A 394 -3.66 -7.49 -5.87
C TYR A 394 -4.42 -6.95 -7.07
N PHE A 395 -3.98 -5.83 -7.63
CA PHE A 395 -4.55 -5.27 -8.86
C PHE A 395 -3.52 -5.33 -9.98
N GLU A 396 -3.83 -6.10 -11.02
CA GLU A 396 -2.97 -6.32 -12.18
C GLU A 396 -1.52 -6.68 -11.80
N SER A 397 -1.30 -7.49 -10.77
CA SER A 397 0.00 -7.72 -10.15
C SER A 397 0.25 -9.20 -9.86
N GLN A 398 0.90 -9.86 -10.81
CA GLN A 398 1.17 -11.29 -10.84
C GLN A 398 2.46 -11.70 -10.09
N ASP A 399 2.67 -13.01 -9.96
CA ASP A 399 3.93 -13.61 -9.49
C ASP A 399 4.33 -13.17 -8.07
N ASN A 400 3.35 -13.03 -7.18
CA ASN A 400 3.57 -12.62 -5.79
C ASN A 400 3.28 -13.77 -4.81
N ILE A 401 3.98 -13.75 -3.68
CA ILE A 401 3.82 -14.75 -2.61
C ILE A 401 3.29 -14.05 -1.36
N SER A 402 2.21 -14.59 -0.78
CA SER A 402 1.84 -14.28 0.61
C SER A 402 2.12 -15.49 1.51
N TRP A 403 2.64 -15.24 2.72
CA TRP A 403 3.03 -16.30 3.65
C TRP A 403 2.76 -15.96 5.11
N GLY A 404 1.92 -16.74 5.80
CA GLY A 404 1.75 -16.66 7.25
C GLY A 404 1.14 -15.35 7.76
N ASN A 405 0.40 -14.63 6.91
CA ASN A 405 -0.26 -13.38 7.28
C ASN A 405 -1.58 -13.65 8.01
N ILE A 406 -2.04 -12.66 8.76
CA ILE A 406 -3.35 -12.65 9.40
C ILE A 406 -4.17 -11.52 8.80
N PHE A 407 -5.23 -11.87 8.07
CA PHE A 407 -6.19 -10.94 7.47
C PHE A 407 -7.50 -11.01 8.25
N ARG A 408 -7.71 -10.05 9.16
CA ARG A 408 -8.78 -10.14 10.18
C ARG A 408 -9.71 -8.95 10.22
N ASN A 409 -11.01 -9.17 10.30
CA ASN A 409 -12.00 -8.12 10.58
C ASN A 409 -11.92 -6.89 9.66
N ASN A 410 -11.43 -7.07 8.42
CA ASN A 410 -11.50 -6.03 7.41
C ASN A 410 -12.94 -5.93 6.91
N LYS A 411 -13.41 -4.73 6.60
CA LYS A 411 -14.84 -4.52 6.27
C LYS A 411 -15.25 -5.20 4.97
N ARG A 412 -14.31 -5.41 4.04
CA ARG A 412 -14.53 -6.13 2.78
C ARG A 412 -13.82 -7.49 2.83
N ASN A 413 -12.97 -7.81 1.87
CA ASN A 413 -12.43 -9.14 1.70
C ASN A 413 -11.20 -9.38 2.58
N GLY A 414 -10.89 -10.64 2.84
CA GLY A 414 -9.57 -11.00 3.39
C GLY A 414 -8.48 -10.76 2.35
N ILE A 415 -8.58 -11.48 1.22
CA ILE A 415 -7.70 -11.33 0.05
C ILE A 415 -8.57 -11.04 -1.19
N LEU A 416 -8.17 -10.03 -1.97
CA LEU A 416 -8.77 -9.66 -3.25
C LEU A 416 -7.73 -9.69 -4.36
N ALA A 417 -7.96 -10.45 -5.43
CA ALA A 417 -7.11 -10.47 -6.62
C ALA A 417 -7.92 -10.10 -7.87
N ARG A 418 -7.57 -8.98 -8.52
CA ARG A 418 -8.14 -8.55 -9.79
C ARG A 418 -7.08 -8.62 -10.87
N ASN A 419 -7.38 -9.30 -11.99
CA ASN A 419 -6.47 -9.42 -13.15
C ASN A 419 -5.03 -9.79 -12.76
N SER A 420 -4.88 -10.61 -11.72
CA SER A 420 -3.59 -10.98 -11.12
C SER A 420 -3.50 -12.50 -11.06
N TRP A 421 -2.37 -13.06 -11.46
CA TRP A 421 -2.18 -14.49 -11.63
C TRP A 421 -0.81 -14.95 -11.14
N ASN A 422 -0.58 -16.26 -11.11
CA ASN A 422 0.49 -16.91 -10.36
C ASN A 422 0.61 -16.39 -8.92
N ILE A 423 -0.53 -16.14 -8.26
CA ILE A 423 -0.56 -15.73 -6.84
C ILE A 423 -0.49 -16.98 -5.98
N LYS A 424 0.46 -17.03 -5.05
CA LYS A 424 0.60 -18.16 -4.12
C LYS A 424 0.51 -17.68 -2.68
N SER A 425 -0.53 -18.11 -1.99
CA SER A 425 -0.78 -17.80 -0.59
C SER A 425 -0.58 -19.04 0.26
N TYR A 426 0.32 -18.95 1.25
CA TYR A 426 0.73 -20.06 2.11
C TYR A 426 0.43 -19.73 3.56
N ASN A 427 -0.29 -20.61 4.25
CA ASN A 427 -0.53 -20.55 5.69
C ASN A 427 -1.10 -19.21 6.19
N ASP A 428 -1.83 -18.48 5.34
CA ASP A 428 -2.51 -17.25 5.74
C ASP A 428 -3.77 -17.59 6.56
N ASP A 429 -3.98 -16.87 7.65
CA ASP A 429 -5.17 -16.93 8.49
C ASP A 429 -6.14 -15.81 8.06
N ILE A 430 -7.30 -16.18 7.51
CA ILE A 430 -8.29 -15.27 6.92
C ILE A 430 -9.59 -15.33 7.72
N LEU A 431 -9.77 -14.35 8.61
CA LEU A 431 -10.68 -14.46 9.74
C LEU A 431 -11.66 -13.29 9.83
N MET A 432 -12.96 -13.56 9.98
CA MET A 432 -13.94 -12.54 10.39
C MET A 432 -14.03 -11.31 9.48
N ASN A 433 -13.61 -11.37 8.21
CA ASN A 433 -13.76 -10.25 7.28
C ASN A 433 -15.24 -10.12 6.86
N GLY A 434 -15.72 -8.89 6.67
CA GLY A 434 -17.14 -8.63 6.38
C GLY A 434 -17.61 -9.15 5.01
N GLY A 435 -16.69 -9.20 4.05
CA GLY A 435 -16.87 -9.67 2.68
C GLY A 435 -16.57 -11.16 2.50
N VAL A 436 -15.92 -11.47 1.38
CA VAL A 436 -15.47 -12.83 1.02
C VAL A 436 -14.09 -13.08 1.64
N ALA A 437 -13.79 -14.31 2.07
CA ALA A 437 -12.45 -14.61 2.55
C ALA A 437 -11.40 -14.42 1.44
N VAL A 438 -11.61 -15.06 0.29
CA VAL A 438 -10.77 -14.89 -0.90
C VAL A 438 -11.65 -14.65 -2.13
N GLU A 439 -11.46 -13.49 -2.76
CA GLU A 439 -12.07 -13.16 -4.05
C GLU A 439 -10.99 -13.02 -5.12
N ALA A 440 -11.13 -13.73 -6.24
CA ALA A 440 -10.29 -13.51 -7.42
C ALA A 440 -11.15 -13.36 -8.67
N TYR A 441 -10.84 -12.37 -9.51
CA TYR A 441 -11.59 -12.15 -10.73
C TYR A 441 -10.79 -11.48 -11.83
N SER A 442 -11.11 -11.82 -13.08
CA SER A 442 -10.65 -11.06 -14.23
C SER A 442 -11.75 -10.11 -14.73
N VAL A 443 -11.34 -8.98 -15.28
CA VAL A 443 -12.26 -7.97 -15.81
C VAL A 443 -11.59 -7.09 -16.84
N ASN A 444 -12.31 -6.77 -17.92
CA ASN A 444 -11.90 -5.71 -18.83
C ASN A 444 -11.93 -4.34 -18.14
N LEU A 445 -10.77 -3.68 -18.05
CA LEU A 445 -10.62 -2.35 -17.47
C LEU A 445 -10.91 -1.23 -18.47
N VAL A 446 -10.89 -1.50 -19.79
CA VAL A 446 -11.14 -0.50 -20.83
C VAL A 446 -12.56 0.05 -20.65
N GLY A 447 -12.67 1.38 -20.51
CA GLY A 447 -13.93 2.08 -20.25
C GLY A 447 -14.47 1.95 -18.81
N LYS A 448 -13.81 1.20 -17.92
CA LYS A 448 -14.14 1.10 -16.49
C LYS A 448 -13.17 1.86 -15.61
N GLU A 449 -11.88 1.82 -15.93
CA GLU A 449 -10.82 2.58 -15.26
C GLU A 449 -10.46 3.81 -16.10
N LEU A 450 -11.30 4.86 -16.03
CA LEU A 450 -11.21 6.03 -16.90
C LEU A 450 -9.92 6.85 -16.75
N HIS A 451 -9.21 6.68 -15.63
CA HIS A 451 -7.96 7.40 -15.34
C HIS A 451 -6.70 6.54 -15.55
N ARG A 452 -6.85 5.31 -16.05
CA ARG A 452 -5.73 4.43 -16.31
C ARG A 452 -5.11 4.76 -17.66
N ASP A 453 -3.80 4.98 -17.65
CA ASP A 453 -3.00 5.00 -18.86
C ASP A 453 -2.68 3.55 -19.24
N PHE A 454 -3.26 3.05 -20.33
CA PHE A 454 -3.07 1.66 -20.75
C PHE A 454 -1.78 1.42 -21.53
N GLU A 455 -1.09 2.48 -21.96
CA GLU A 455 0.25 2.36 -22.54
C GLU A 455 1.28 2.22 -21.44
N LEU A 456 1.16 3.02 -20.37
CA LEU A 456 2.04 2.96 -19.21
C LEU A 456 1.73 1.78 -18.28
N ASP A 457 0.44 1.53 -18.03
CA ASP A 457 -0.05 0.50 -17.09
C ASP A 457 -0.93 -0.53 -17.82
N PRO A 458 -0.36 -1.36 -18.71
CA PRO A 458 -1.15 -2.38 -19.40
C PRO A 458 -1.69 -3.42 -18.42
N PHE A 459 -2.64 -4.22 -18.88
CA PHE A 459 -3.22 -5.31 -18.09
C PHE A 459 -3.52 -6.53 -18.96
N THR A 460 -3.62 -7.69 -18.31
CA THR A 460 -4.13 -8.92 -18.93
C THR A 460 -5.36 -9.36 -18.15
N GLN A 461 -6.44 -9.73 -18.83
CA GLN A 461 -7.69 -10.16 -18.21
C GLN A 461 -7.58 -11.58 -17.67
N LYS A 462 -6.67 -11.81 -16.73
CA LYS A 462 -6.39 -13.14 -16.21
C LYS A 462 -6.32 -13.07 -14.69
N ALA A 463 -7.00 -13.99 -14.02
CA ALA A 463 -6.92 -14.10 -12.57
C ALA A 463 -6.75 -15.55 -12.13
N ASP A 464 -5.81 -15.79 -11.22
CA ASP A 464 -5.70 -17.04 -10.49
C ASP A 464 -5.15 -16.79 -9.08
N ILE A 465 -5.41 -17.74 -8.19
CA ILE A 465 -4.81 -17.78 -6.86
C ILE A 465 -4.70 -19.23 -6.38
N ALA A 466 -3.59 -19.54 -5.75
CA ALA A 466 -3.33 -20.82 -5.10
C ALA A 466 -3.25 -20.60 -3.58
N LEU A 467 -4.00 -21.41 -2.82
CA LEU A 467 -4.08 -21.37 -1.36
C LEU A 467 -3.57 -22.69 -0.79
N TYR A 468 -2.51 -22.61 0.01
CA TYR A 468 -1.88 -23.76 0.63
C TYR A 468 -1.84 -23.58 2.15
N GLY A 469 -2.46 -24.46 2.93
CA GLY A 469 -2.42 -24.39 4.40
C GLY A 469 -3.25 -23.26 5.02
N ALA A 470 -4.06 -22.54 4.24
CA ALA A 470 -4.81 -21.39 4.73
C ALA A 470 -5.86 -21.78 5.78
N LYS A 471 -6.05 -20.95 6.80
CA LYS A 471 -7.15 -21.11 7.78
C LYS A 471 -8.19 -20.04 7.55
N ILE A 472 -9.39 -20.45 7.16
CA ILE A 472 -10.48 -19.54 6.80
C ILE A 472 -11.62 -19.71 7.79
N LYS A 473 -11.91 -18.66 8.57
CA LYS A 473 -12.93 -18.74 9.64
C LYS A 473 -13.88 -17.56 9.62
N THR A 474 -15.18 -17.86 9.71
CA THR A 474 -16.26 -16.91 10.04
C THR A 474 -16.28 -15.61 9.20
N ASN A 475 -15.98 -15.67 7.90
CA ASN A 475 -16.10 -14.51 7.01
C ASN A 475 -17.57 -14.30 6.61
N GLY A 476 -17.98 -13.06 6.37
CA GLY A 476 -19.39 -12.66 6.35
C GLY A 476 -20.18 -13.13 5.13
N SER A 477 -19.62 -12.99 3.93
CA SER A 477 -20.39 -13.16 2.69
C SER A 477 -20.24 -14.54 2.04
N ALA A 478 -19.01 -15.03 1.91
CA ALA A 478 -18.69 -16.36 1.39
C ALA A 478 -17.23 -16.72 1.73
N VAL A 479 -16.87 -18.00 1.63
CA VAL A 479 -15.47 -18.43 1.71
C VAL A 479 -14.73 -17.98 0.45
N PHE A 480 -15.26 -18.31 -0.72
CA PHE A 480 -14.62 -18.07 -2.00
C PHE A 480 -15.55 -17.35 -2.97
N LYS A 481 -14.99 -16.45 -3.79
CA LYS A 481 -15.68 -15.87 -4.94
C LYS A 481 -14.70 -15.77 -6.10
N PHE A 482 -14.92 -16.59 -7.12
CA PHE A 482 -14.08 -16.63 -8.30
C PHE A 482 -14.89 -16.23 -9.51
N VAL A 483 -14.42 -15.31 -10.35
CA VAL A 483 -15.14 -14.87 -11.56
C VAL A 483 -14.15 -14.77 -12.71
N ASP A 484 -14.38 -15.54 -13.77
CA ASP A 484 -13.48 -15.57 -14.93
C ASP A 484 -12.01 -15.83 -14.51
N THR A 485 -11.82 -16.82 -13.63
CA THR A 485 -10.51 -17.24 -13.13
C THR A 485 -10.03 -18.50 -13.84
N ASP A 486 -8.83 -18.47 -14.41
CA ASP A 486 -8.25 -19.61 -15.16
C ASP A 486 -8.03 -20.82 -14.25
N TYR A 487 -7.60 -20.56 -13.01
CA TYR A 487 -7.04 -21.57 -12.14
C TYR A 487 -7.30 -21.28 -10.66
N LEU A 488 -7.59 -22.32 -9.90
CA LEU A 488 -7.62 -22.33 -8.44
C LEU A 488 -6.95 -23.60 -7.92
N ASP A 489 -5.96 -23.45 -7.03
CA ASP A 489 -5.37 -24.57 -6.28
C ASP A 489 -5.68 -24.40 -4.82
N LEU A 490 -6.32 -25.39 -4.21
CA LEU A 490 -6.55 -25.42 -2.77
C LEU A 490 -5.83 -26.64 -2.21
N SER A 491 -4.96 -26.48 -1.22
CA SER A 491 -4.42 -27.64 -0.49
C SER A 491 -4.32 -27.40 1.00
N ASN A 492 -4.74 -28.39 1.80
CA ASN A 492 -4.71 -28.33 3.26
C ASN A 492 -5.36 -27.04 3.81
N VAL A 493 -6.48 -26.62 3.22
CA VAL A 493 -7.20 -25.41 3.65
C VAL A 493 -8.19 -25.79 4.75
N ASP A 494 -8.03 -25.22 5.95
CA ASP A 494 -8.93 -25.41 7.08
C ASP A 494 -10.07 -24.38 7.00
N ILE A 495 -11.30 -24.84 6.75
CA ILE A 495 -12.46 -23.97 6.59
C ILE A 495 -13.45 -24.20 7.74
N TRP A 496 -13.63 -23.16 8.56
CA TRP A 496 -14.67 -23.12 9.59
C TRP A 496 -15.60 -21.93 9.34
N SER A 497 -16.56 -22.13 8.44
CA SER A 497 -17.46 -21.09 7.98
C SER A 497 -18.90 -21.36 8.41
N GLY A 498 -19.56 -20.35 8.98
CA GLY A 498 -21.03 -20.28 9.06
C GLY A 498 -21.68 -19.71 7.79
N ALA A 499 -20.88 -19.13 6.89
CA ALA A 499 -21.28 -18.63 5.57
C ALA A 499 -21.15 -19.70 4.48
N SER A 500 -21.80 -19.49 3.35
CA SER A 500 -21.73 -20.40 2.20
C SER A 500 -20.31 -20.49 1.64
N LEU A 501 -19.96 -21.66 1.08
CA LEU A 501 -18.65 -21.87 0.46
C LEU A 501 -18.46 -20.93 -0.76
N PHE A 502 -19.53 -20.73 -1.53
CA PHE A 502 -19.61 -19.84 -2.69
C PHE A 502 -20.87 -18.95 -2.64
N PRO A 503 -20.96 -17.86 -3.43
CA PRO A 503 -22.15 -17.02 -3.49
C PRO A 503 -23.38 -17.75 -4.07
N PRO A 504 -24.62 -17.35 -3.75
CA PRO A 504 -25.84 -18.06 -4.18
C PRO A 504 -26.07 -18.15 -5.71
N ALA A 505 -25.41 -17.30 -6.50
CA ALA A 505 -25.53 -17.28 -7.96
C ALA A 505 -24.53 -18.21 -8.67
N PHE A 506 -23.67 -18.91 -7.93
CA PHE A 506 -22.70 -19.87 -8.46
C PHE A 506 -23.37 -21.24 -8.61
N VAL A 507 -23.64 -21.67 -9.85
CA VAL A 507 -24.23 -23.00 -10.13
C VAL A 507 -23.10 -24.01 -10.34
N TYR A 508 -22.95 -24.97 -9.41
CA TYR A 508 -22.12 -26.18 -9.61
C TYR A 508 -22.80 -27.41 -9.01
N ASP A 509 -22.38 -28.58 -9.51
CA ASP A 509 -22.71 -29.89 -8.95
C ASP A 509 -22.05 -30.03 -7.56
N SER A 510 -22.84 -29.74 -6.53
CA SER A 510 -22.39 -29.46 -5.15
C SER A 510 -21.87 -30.68 -4.37
N GLY A 511 -21.98 -31.89 -4.93
CA GLY A 511 -21.57 -33.13 -4.26
C GLY A 511 -20.05 -33.35 -4.18
N LEU A 512 -19.30 -33.05 -5.26
CA LEU A 512 -17.88 -33.42 -5.38
C LEU A 512 -16.91 -32.50 -4.62
N ILE A 513 -17.28 -31.24 -4.40
CA ILE A 513 -16.40 -30.24 -3.74
C ILE A 513 -16.53 -30.31 -2.22
N HIS A 514 -17.73 -30.57 -1.71
CA HIS A 514 -18.01 -30.61 -0.27
C HIS A 514 -17.38 -31.80 0.46
N GLU A 515 -17.22 -32.96 -0.18
CA GLU A 515 -16.56 -34.13 0.44
C GLU A 515 -15.04 -34.02 0.45
N ASN A 516 -14.44 -33.43 -0.60
CA ASN A 516 -12.99 -33.36 -0.77
C ASN A 516 -12.33 -32.26 0.07
N ILE A 517 -13.01 -31.12 0.30
CA ILE A 517 -12.52 -30.05 1.18
C ILE A 517 -12.48 -30.48 2.65
N LYS A 518 -13.30 -31.48 3.05
CA LYS A 518 -13.29 -32.02 4.42
C LYS A 518 -12.08 -32.90 4.74
N ASN A 519 -11.28 -33.28 3.73
CA ASN A 519 -10.10 -34.11 3.91
C ASN A 519 -8.81 -33.26 3.78
N PRO A 520 -8.10 -32.95 4.89
CA PRO A 520 -7.02 -31.95 4.92
C PRO A 520 -5.76 -32.33 4.10
N LYS A 521 -5.73 -33.49 3.44
CA LYS A 521 -4.57 -33.99 2.66
C LYS A 521 -4.76 -33.90 1.14
N VAL A 522 -5.85 -33.31 0.68
CA VAL A 522 -6.32 -33.38 -0.71
C VAL A 522 -6.14 -31.99 -1.32
N SER A 523 -5.23 -31.84 -2.31
CA SER A 523 -5.26 -30.67 -3.18
C SER A 523 -6.48 -30.78 -4.09
N VAL A 524 -7.22 -29.69 -4.24
CA VAL A 524 -8.31 -29.53 -5.20
C VAL A 524 -7.85 -28.45 -6.17
N ARG A 525 -7.40 -28.89 -7.34
CA ARG A 525 -7.11 -28.02 -8.48
C ARG A 525 -8.39 -27.89 -9.29
N VAL A 526 -8.89 -26.68 -9.47
CA VAL A 526 -10.03 -26.37 -10.32
C VAL A 526 -9.51 -25.59 -11.54
N GLU A 527 -9.54 -26.23 -12.71
CA GLU A 527 -9.25 -25.57 -13.98
C GLU A 527 -10.59 -25.19 -14.63
N THR A 528 -10.77 -23.90 -14.94
CA THR A 528 -11.86 -23.47 -15.80
C THR A 528 -11.32 -23.41 -17.23
N GLY A 529 -12.01 -24.00 -18.20
CA GLY A 529 -11.53 -24.15 -19.58
C GLY A 529 -11.39 -22.85 -20.39
N PHE A 530 -11.33 -21.68 -19.75
CA PHE A 530 -11.34 -20.39 -20.41
C PHE A 530 -9.96 -19.99 -20.92
N LYS A 531 -9.87 -19.69 -22.22
CA LYS A 531 -8.70 -19.04 -22.83
C LYS A 531 -8.84 -17.54 -22.70
N SER A 532 -8.29 -16.96 -21.63
CA SER A 532 -7.97 -15.54 -21.59
C SER A 532 -6.59 -15.31 -22.22
N THR A 533 -6.56 -15.01 -23.52
CA THR A 533 -5.28 -14.73 -24.24
C THR A 533 -5.13 -13.29 -24.70
N ASP A 534 -6.09 -12.42 -24.38
CA ASP A 534 -6.06 -11.04 -24.87
C ASP A 534 -5.25 -10.16 -23.92
N THR A 535 -3.94 -10.08 -24.16
CA THR A 535 -3.14 -8.95 -23.67
C THR A 535 -3.49 -7.75 -24.53
N VAL A 536 -4.07 -6.71 -23.93
CA VAL A 536 -4.29 -5.44 -24.63
C VAL A 536 -2.95 -4.70 -24.69
N LYS A 537 -2.32 -4.67 -25.87
CA LYS A 537 -1.11 -3.88 -26.17
C LYS A 537 -1.43 -2.86 -27.29
N PHE A 538 -1.10 -1.60 -27.07
CA PHE A 538 -1.15 -0.51 -28.06
C PHE A 538 0.28 -0.06 -28.43
N PRO A 539 0.48 0.61 -29.59
CA PRO A 539 1.65 0.41 -30.43
C PRO A 539 2.95 1.00 -29.88
N THR A 540 4.04 0.26 -30.07
CA THR A 540 5.41 0.70 -29.92
C THR A 540 5.77 1.76 -30.97
N LYS A 541 5.65 3.04 -30.65
CA LYS A 541 6.42 4.10 -31.31
C LYS A 541 6.73 5.25 -30.35
N PHE A 542 8.02 5.39 -30.05
CA PHE A 542 8.62 6.67 -29.67
C PHE A 542 8.76 7.50 -30.95
N GLU A 543 8.18 8.69 -30.97
CA GLU A 543 8.72 9.89 -31.63
C GLU A 543 8.82 10.99 -30.59
#